data_AF-A0A7X1ZMK7-F1
#
_entry.id   AF-A0A7X1ZMK7-F1
#
_cell.length_a   1.000
_cell.length_b   1.000
_cell.length_c   1.000
_cell.angle_alpha   90.00
_cell.angle_beta   90.00
_cell.angle_gamma   90.00
#
_symmetry.space_group_name_H-M   'P 1'
#
loop_
_entity.id
_entity.type
_entity.pdbx_description
1 polymer ?
#
loop_
_entity_poly.entity_id
_entity_poly.type
_entity_poly.pdbx_seq_one_letter_code
_entity_poly.pdbx_strand_id
1 'polypeptide(L)' 'KEEEEAIDLVQKKKYQLAFFLKSLSLKQVKEVCLSGGKLPPKSTYFYPKPLSGVVTRDLDEEN' A
#
# COMPACT_ATOMS: atom_id res chain seq x y z
N LYS A 1 2.20 -4.41 14.81
CA LYS A 1 3.51 -4.63 14.14
C LYS A 1 3.93 -3.38 13.35
N GLU A 2 3.16 -2.93 12.35
CA GLU A 2 3.48 -1.68 11.63
C GLU A 2 3.28 -0.41 12.48
N GLU A 3 2.28 -0.40 13.38
CA GLU A 3 2.03 0.76 14.24
C GLU A 3 3.16 1.02 15.24
N GLU A 4 3.64 -0.03 15.90
CA GLU A 4 4.77 0.05 16.84
C GLU A 4 6.05 0.50 16.15
N GLU A 5 6.29 0.02 14.92
CA GLU A 5 7.40 0.47 14.09
C GLU A 5 7.29 1.96 13.74
N ALA A 6 6.10 2.42 13.33
CA ALA A 6 5.87 3.84 13.06
C ALA A 6 6.11 4.71 14.30
N ILE A 7 5.68 4.26 15.49
CA ILE A 7 5.93 4.95 16.76
C ILE A 7 7.43 5.03 17.05
N ASP A 8 8.14 3.90 16.97
CA ASP A 8 9.59 3.83 17.22
C ASP A 8 10.39 4.75 16.27
N LEU A 9 10.01 4.80 15.01
CA LEU A 9 10.66 5.65 14.00
C LEU A 9 10.49 7.15 14.28
N VAL A 10 9.31 7.57 14.77
CA VAL A 10 9.08 8.96 15.19
C VAL A 10 9.84 9.26 16.48
N GLN A 11 9.83 8.35 17.47
CA GLN A 11 10.58 8.51 18.72
C GLN A 11 12.09 8.64 18.48
N LYS A 12 12.64 7.87 17.52
CA LYS A 12 14.03 7.96 17.08
C LYS A 12 14.34 9.18 16.21
N LYS A 13 13.37 10.10 16.03
CA LYS A 13 13.48 11.31 15.20
C LYS A 13 13.84 11.02 13.74
N LYS A 14 13.54 9.82 13.23
CA LYS A 14 13.73 9.47 11.80
C LYS A 14 12.64 10.09 10.93
N TYR A 15 11.46 10.32 11.50
CA TYR A 15 10.35 11.06 10.89
C TYR A 15 9.77 12.04 11.91
N GLN A 16 9.07 13.05 11.42
CA GLN A 16 8.50 14.10 12.28
C GLN A 16 7.12 13.70 12.84
N LEU A 17 6.31 12.96 12.08
CA LEU A 17 4.95 12.56 12.46
C LEU A 17 4.57 11.21 11.83
N ALA A 18 3.59 10.54 12.43
CA ALA A 18 2.89 9.39 11.88
C ALA A 18 1.36 9.61 11.98
N PHE A 19 0.61 9.11 10.99
CA PHE A 19 -0.85 9.18 10.96
C PHE A 19 -1.44 7.78 11.05
N PHE A 20 -2.35 7.57 12.00
CA PHE A 20 -3.11 6.33 12.14
C PHE A 20 -4.50 6.53 11.57
N LEU A 21 -4.79 5.81 10.50
CA LEU A 21 -6.06 5.90 9.78
C LEU A 21 -6.86 4.62 10.04
N LYS A 22 -8.20 4.76 10.08
CA LYS A 22 -9.08 3.60 10.14
C LYS A 22 -8.93 2.77 8.87
N SER A 23 -8.77 1.47 9.03
CA SER A 23 -8.72 0.54 7.90
C SER A 23 -10.06 0.49 7.16
N LEU A 24 -9.99 0.27 5.84
CA LEU A 24 -11.15 0.06 4.99
C LEU A 24 -11.56 -1.42 5.03
N SER A 25 -12.85 -1.69 5.14
CA SER A 25 -13.38 -3.04 4.97
C SER A 25 -13.41 -3.45 3.50
N LEU A 26 -13.35 -4.75 3.22
CA LEU A 26 -13.50 -5.28 1.86
C LEU A 26 -14.81 -4.86 1.19
N LYS A 27 -15.88 -4.71 1.98
CA LYS A 27 -17.18 -4.23 1.48
C LYS A 27 -17.07 -2.80 0.95
N GLN A 28 -16.44 -1.89 1.71
CA GLN A 28 -16.25 -0.50 1.28
C GLN A 28 -15.35 -0.41 0.05
N VAL A 29 -14.29 -1.21 -0.01
CA VAL A 29 -13.43 -1.28 -1.21
C VAL A 29 -14.25 -1.70 -2.43
N LYS A 30 -15.05 -2.76 -2.30
CA LYS A 30 -15.90 -3.27 -3.39
C LYS A 30 -16.91 -2.21 -3.86
N GLU A 31 -17.56 -1.53 -2.93
CA GLU A 31 -18.55 -0.49 -3.23
C GLU A 31 -17.95 0.68 -4.01
N VAL A 32 -16.78 1.18 -3.59
CA VAL A 32 -16.07 2.27 -4.30
C VAL A 32 -15.64 1.84 -5.70
N CYS A 33 -15.11 0.63 -5.86
CA CYS A 33 -14.69 0.15 -7.17
C CYS A 33 -15.88 -0.09 -8.12
N LEU A 34 -16.99 -0.64 -7.61
CA LEU A 34 -18.17 -0.93 -8.43
C LEU A 34 -18.94 0.34 -8.84
N SER A 35 -18.81 1.43 -8.10
CA SER A 35 -19.37 2.73 -8.50
C SER A 35 -18.56 3.45 -9.58
N GLY A 36 -17.45 2.85 -10.06
CA GLY A 36 -16.49 3.51 -10.95
C GLY A 36 -15.57 4.51 -10.24
N GLY A 37 -15.65 4.58 -8.91
CA GLY A 37 -14.79 5.40 -8.08
C GLY A 37 -13.37 4.85 -7.97
N LYS A 38 -12.46 5.69 -7.51
CA LYS A 38 -11.07 5.32 -7.21
C LYS A 38 -10.78 5.61 -5.75
N LEU A 39 -10.12 4.66 -5.09
CA LEU A 39 -9.56 4.87 -3.77
C LEU A 39 -8.35 5.81 -3.85
N PRO A 40 -8.12 6.68 -2.85
CA PRO A 40 -6.91 7.48 -2.75
C PRO A 40 -5.65 6.60 -2.77
N PRO A 41 -4.51 7.11 -3.26
CA PRO A 41 -3.26 6.37 -3.21
C PRO A 41 -2.91 6.00 -1.76
N LYS A 42 -2.40 4.77 -1.56
CA LYS A 42 -1.98 4.22 -0.25
C LYS A 42 -3.10 4.08 0.79
N SER A 43 -4.37 4.11 0.40
CA SER A 43 -5.49 3.91 1.33
C SER A 43 -5.72 2.45 1.74
N THR A 44 -5.11 1.49 1.03
CA THR A 44 -5.20 0.06 1.33
C THR A 44 -3.86 -0.64 1.10
N TYR A 45 -3.60 -1.69 1.88
CA TYR A 45 -2.44 -2.56 1.74
C TYR A 45 -2.91 -4.02 1.79
N PHE A 46 -2.71 -4.76 0.70
CA PHE A 46 -3.02 -6.19 0.63
C PHE A 46 -1.77 -6.98 1.02
N TYR A 47 -1.85 -7.76 2.10
CA TYR A 47 -0.75 -8.58 2.60
C TYR A 47 -1.05 -10.08 2.45
N PRO A 48 -0.12 -10.89 1.88
CA PRO A 48 1.08 -10.44 1.19
C PRO A 48 0.70 -9.69 -0.10
N LYS A 49 1.60 -8.80 -0.57
CA LYS A 49 1.36 -8.10 -1.83
C LYS A 49 1.25 -9.15 -2.94
N PRO A 50 0.14 -9.19 -3.70
CA PRO A 50 -0.02 -10.19 -4.74
C PRO A 50 1.15 -10.10 -5.73
N LEU A 51 1.82 -11.22 -5.99
CA LEU A 51 2.90 -11.34 -7.00
C LEU A 51 2.35 -11.35 -8.43
N SER A 52 1.27 -10.62 -8.68
CA SER A 52 0.60 -10.55 -9.98
C SER A 52 1.11 -9.37 -10.79
N GLY A 53 1.30 -9.56 -12.10
CA GLY A 53 1.52 -8.46 -13.04
C GLY A 53 2.96 -7.97 -13.18
N VAL A 54 3.94 -8.65 -12.58
CA VAL A 54 5.35 -8.45 -12.93
C VAL A 54 5.62 -9.23 -14.21
N VAL A 55 5.51 -8.56 -15.35
CA VAL A 55 5.99 -9.06 -16.65
C VAL A 55 7.12 -8.13 -17.07
N THR A 56 8.36 -8.62 -16.99
CA THR A 56 9.53 -7.90 -17.49
C THR A 56 9.84 -8.39 -18.90
N ARG A 57 10.04 -7.47 -19.84
CA ARG A 57 10.65 -7.79 -21.14
C ARG A 57 12.12 -8.07 -20.90
N ASP A 58 12.62 -9.18 -21.43
CA ASP A 58 14.05 -9.46 -21.46
C ASP A 58 14.76 -8.37 -22.30
N LEU A 59 15.82 -7.77 -21.74
CA LEU A 59 16.59 -6.71 -22.38
C LEU A 59 17.89 -7.23 -22.99
N ASP A 60 18.04 -8.55 -23.15
CA ASP A 60 19.17 -9.13 -23.86
C ASP A 60 19.39 -8.38 -25.20
N GLU A 61 20.48 -7.63 -25.27
CA GLU A 61 20.96 -6.99 -26.49
C GLU A 61 21.35 -8.12 -27.45
N GLU A 62 20.58 -8.29 -28.53
CA GLU A 62 21.09 -8.96 -29.73
C GLU A 62 22.37 -8.24 -30.15
N ASN A 63 23.50 -8.95 -30.01
CA ASN A 63 24.76 -8.55 -30.63
C ASN A 63 24.63 -8.63 -32.16
#